data_AF-A0A671QUW3-F1
#
_entry.id   AF-A0A671QUW3-F1
#
_cell.length_a   1.000
_cell.length_b   1.000
_cell.length_c   1.000
_cell.angle_alpha   90.00
_cell.angle_beta   90.00
_cell.angle_gamma   90.00
#
_symmetry.space_group_name_H-M   'P 1'
#
loop_
_entity.id
_entity.type
_entity.pdbx_description
1 polymer ?
#
loop_
_entity_poly.entity_id
_entity_poly.type
_entity_poly.pdbx_seq_one_letter_code
_entity_poly.pdbx_strand_id
1 'polypeptide(L)' 'MAACELKGELKYRDGQTNRQFTVQVDGNLKSMITGIKKLNADISEVLTALVEQERGSVENKRGSAENSTADVDGKLLK' A
#
# COMPACT_ATOMS: atom_id res chain seq x y z
N MET A 1 13.78 -25.17 -24.05
CA MET A 1 13.10 -23.87 -24.29
C MET A 1 13.87 -22.81 -23.53
N ALA A 2 14.23 -21.70 -24.18
CA ALA A 2 14.92 -20.61 -23.47
C ALA A 2 13.92 -19.95 -22.51
N ALA A 3 14.25 -19.99 -21.21
CA ALA A 3 13.55 -19.23 -20.21
C ALA A 3 13.91 -17.74 -20.40
N CYS A 4 12.89 -16.89 -20.42
CA CYS A 4 13.03 -15.45 -20.49
C CYS A 4 12.54 -14.86 -19.16
N GLU A 5 13.14 -13.76 -18.74
CA GLU A 5 12.78 -13.09 -17.48
C GLU A 5 12.17 -11.73 -17.77
N LEU A 6 10.98 -11.49 -17.24
CA LEU A 6 10.39 -10.16 -17.18
C LEU A 6 10.75 -9.53 -15.84
N LYS A 7 11.38 -8.36 -15.88
CA LYS A 7 11.85 -7.64 -14.69
C LYS A 7 11.12 -6.31 -14.54
N GLY A 8 10.76 -5.98 -13.31
CA GLY A 8 10.23 -4.68 -12.90
C GLY A 8 10.95 -4.19 -11.66
N GLU A 9 11.01 -2.87 -11.49
CA GLU A 9 11.60 -2.25 -10.31
C GLU A 9 10.70 -1.09 -9.84
N LEU A 10 10.40 -1.06 -8.55
CA LEU A 10 9.75 0.07 -7.89
C LEU A 10 10.78 0.76 -6.99
N LYS A 11 11.06 2.03 -7.28
CA LYS A 11 11.97 2.87 -6.49
C LYS A 11 11.18 3.79 -5.58
N TYR A 12 11.53 3.80 -4.31
CA TYR A 12 10.85 4.60 -3.31
C TYR A 12 11.46 5.99 -3.24
N ARG A 13 10.71 6.94 -2.66
CA ARG A 13 11.13 8.34 -2.56
C ARG A 13 12.35 8.54 -1.65
N ASP A 14 12.62 7.60 -0.76
CA ASP A 14 13.82 7.61 0.09
C ASP A 14 15.13 7.42 -0.71
N GLY A 15 15.03 7.05 -1.99
CA GLY A 15 16.16 6.84 -2.89
C GLY A 15 17.02 5.63 -2.55
N GLN A 16 16.66 4.86 -1.53
CA GLN A 16 17.45 3.75 -1.00
C GLN A 16 16.68 2.42 -1.07
N THR A 17 15.36 2.46 -0.88
CA THR A 17 14.51 1.29 -0.96
C THR A 17 14.10 1.06 -2.40
N ASN A 18 14.47 -0.11 -2.94
CA ASN A 18 14.02 -0.58 -4.25
C ASN A 18 13.40 -1.96 -4.10
N ARG A 19 12.25 -2.17 -4.72
CA ARG A 19 11.61 -3.49 -4.79
C ARG A 19 11.68 -4.02 -6.20
N GLN A 20 12.37 -5.14 -6.37
CA GLN A 20 12.48 -5.83 -7.65
C GLN A 20 11.37 -6.87 -7.79
N PHE A 21 10.88 -7.00 -9.02
CA PHE A 21 9.90 -7.98 -9.43
C PHE A 21 10.52 -8.79 -10.56
N THR A 22 10.47 -10.11 -10.46
CA THR A 22 10.96 -11.01 -11.51
C THR A 22 9.91 -12.08 -11.80
N VAL A 23 9.52 -12.20 -13.06
CA VAL A 23 8.60 -13.22 -13.53
C VAL A 23 9.29 -14.05 -14.61
N GLN A 24 9.50 -15.33 -14.32
CA GLN A 24 9.98 -16.31 -15.29
C GLN A 24 8.87 -16.61 -16.29
N VAL A 25 9.20 -16.54 -17.58
CA VAL A 25 8.29 -16.87 -18.68
C VAL A 25 9.01 -17.73 -19.73
N ASP A 26 8.24 -18.52 -20.46
CA ASP A 26 8.79 -19.17 -21.65
C ASP A 26 9.02 -18.15 -22.77
N GLY A 27 9.94 -18.45 -23.68
CA GLY A 27 10.20 -17.67 -24.90
C GLY A 27 9.09 -17.70 -25.96
N ASN A 28 7.82 -17.61 -25.56
CA ASN A 28 6.68 -17.47 -26.46
C ASN A 28 5.77 -16.30 -26.04
N LEU A 29 5.06 -15.72 -27.01
CA LEU A 29 4.27 -14.50 -26.81
C LEU A 29 3.15 -14.66 -25.78
N LYS A 30 2.51 -15.84 -25.72
CA LYS A 30 1.41 -16.11 -24.78
C LYS A 30 1.92 -16.10 -23.33
N SER A 31 3.06 -16.75 -23.07
CA SER A 31 3.72 -16.73 -21.77
C SER A 31 4.17 -15.32 -21.39
N MET A 32 4.71 -14.54 -22.34
CA MET A 32 5.09 -13.14 -22.10
C MET A 32 3.90 -12.25 -21.70
N ILE A 33 2.79 -12.31 -22.43
CA ILE A 33 1.57 -11.52 -22.11
C ILE A 33 1.06 -11.86 -20.71
N THR A 34 1.07 -13.16 -20.37
CA THR A 34 0.64 -13.62 -19.04
C THR A 34 1.59 -13.11 -17.97
N GLY A 35 2.90 -13.16 -18.22
CA GLY A 35 3.91 -12.63 -17.30
C GLY A 35 3.80 -11.11 -17.09
N ILE A 36 3.50 -10.33 -18.13
CA ILE A 36 3.27 -8.88 -18.02
C ILE A 36 2.05 -8.60 -17.13
N LYS A 37 0.95 -9.34 -17.33
CA LYS A 37 -0.25 -9.19 -16.49
C LYS A 37 0.05 -9.50 -15.02
N LYS A 38 0.83 -10.55 -14.76
CA LYS A 38 1.26 -10.89 -13.40
C LYS A 38 2.11 -9.78 -12.79
N LEU A 39 3.12 -9.30 -13.53
CA LEU A 39 3.99 -8.20 -13.08
C LEU A 39 3.16 -6.96 -12.71
N ASN A 40 2.17 -6.62 -13.53
CA ASN A 40 1.28 -5.48 -13.27
C ASN A 40 0.42 -5.67 -12.00
N ALA A 41 -0.12 -6.87 -11.80
CA ALA A 41 -0.88 -7.20 -10.58
C ALA A 41 0.01 -7.10 -9.33
N ASP A 42 1.18 -7.72 -9.35
CA ASP A 42 2.14 -7.72 -8.24
C ASP A 42 2.58 -6.29 -7.86
N ILE A 43 2.84 -5.43 -8.86
CA ILE A 43 3.19 -4.02 -8.64
C ILE A 43 1.99 -3.25 -8.08
N SER A 44 0.80 -3.46 -8.65
CA SER A 44 -0.42 -2.78 -8.22
C SER A 44 -0.76 -3.08 -6.77
N GLU A 45 -0.61 -4.33 -6.33
CA GLU A 45 -0.82 -4.73 -4.93
C GLU A 45 0.10 -3.96 -3.98
N VAL A 46 1.38 -3.84 -4.32
CA VAL A 46 2.35 -3.08 -3.52
C VAL A 46 1.97 -1.60 -3.46
N LEU A 47 1.58 -1.00 -4.59
CA LEU A 47 1.17 0.40 -4.62
C LEU A 47 -0.10 0.65 -3.79
N THR A 48 -1.08 -0.24 -3.88
CA THR A 48 -2.30 -0.17 -3.05
C THR A 48 -1.95 -0.21 -1.56
N ALA A 49 -1.11 -1.15 -1.14
CA ALA A 49 -0.69 -1.25 0.26
C ALA A 49 0.03 0.02 0.75
N LEU A 50 0.85 0.65 -0.11
CA LEU A 50 1.53 1.92 0.24
C LEU A 50 0.54 3.08 0.39
N VAL A 51 -0.48 3.16 -0.48
CA VAL A 51 -1.54 4.17 -0.38
C VAL A 51 -2.36 3.95 0.89
N GLU A 52 -2.71 2.70 1.22
CA GLU A 52 -3.45 2.37 2.45
C GLU A 52 -2.63 2.71 3.70
N GLN A 53 -1.33 2.40 3.71
CA GLN A 53 -0.42 2.77 4.78
C GLN A 53 -0.36 4.29 4.98
N GLU A 54 -0.29 5.07 3.90
CA GLU A 54 -0.32 6.54 3.96
C GLU A 54 -1.64 7.03 4.56
N ARG A 55 -2.78 6.47 4.13
CA ARG A 55 -4.11 6.85 4.61
C ARG A 55 -4.32 6.53 6.09
N GLY A 56 -3.96 5.33 6.55
CA GLY A 56 -4.05 4.94 7.96
C GLY A 56 -3.15 5.75 8.88
N SER A 57 -2.02 6.24 8.37
CA SER A 57 -1.11 7.13 9.12
C SER A 57 -1.71 8.53 9.36
N VAL A 58 -2.66 8.97 8.53
CA VAL A 58 -3.33 10.28 8.66
C VAL A 58 -4.46 10.23 9.70
N GLU A 59 -5.18 9.12 9.83
CA GLU A 59 -6.31 8.98 10.76
C GLU A 59 -5.86 8.95 12.23
N ASN A 60 -4.69 8.39 12.53
CA ASN A 60 -4.14 8.34 13.89
C ASN A 60 -3.66 9.69 14.45
N LYS A 61 -3.59 10.76 13.63
CA LYS A 61 -3.20 12.11 14.09
C LYS A 61 -4.37 12.99 14.52
N ARG A 62 -5.62 12.53 14.42
CA ARG A 62 -6.82 13.29 14.86
C ARG A 62 -7.48 12.76 16.13
N GLY A 63 -6.84 11.83 16.83
CA GLY A 63 -7.36 11.20 18.05
C GLY A 63 -6.64 11.63 19.34
N SER A 64 -6.33 12.92 19.50
CA SER A 64 -5.85 13.43 20.80
C SER A 64 -6.25 14.89 20.98
N ALA A 65 -7.53 15.10 21.21
CA ALA A 65 -8.04 16.29 21.87
C ALA A 65 -8.97 15.78 22.98
N GLU A 66 -8.37 15.58 24.14
CA GLU A 66 -9.08 15.46 25.41
C GLU A 66 -10.01 16.67 25.55
N ASN A 67 -11.29 16.45 25.77
CA ASN A 67 -12.12 17.46 26.41
C ASN A 67 -13.06 16.77 27.39
N SER A 68 -12.50 16.49 28.56
CA SER A 68 -13.27 16.29 29.79
C SER A 68 -14.04 17.58 30.09
N THR A 69 -15.35 17.57 29.88
CA THR A 69 -16.26 18.51 30.56
C THR A 69 -17.17 17.70 31.45
N ALA A 70 -16.75 17.60 32.71
CA ALA A 70 -17.62 17.34 33.84
C ALA A 70 -18.48 18.60 34.04
N ASP A 71 -19.81 18.47 33.93
CA ASP A 71 -20.75 19.26 34.73
C ASP A 71 -22.14 18.60 34.66
N VAL A 72 -22.55 17.95 35.75
CA VAL A 72 -23.97 17.73 36.06
C VAL A 72 -24.15 18.11 37.52
N ASP A 73 -24.02 19.40 37.82
CA ASP A 73 -24.61 19.97 39.03
C ASP A 73 -25.82 20.83 38.65
N GLY A 74 -26.98 20.40 39.14
CA GLY A 74 -28.26 21.02 38.80
C GLY A 74 -29.38 20.56 39.73
N LYS A 75 -29.07 20.46 41.02
CA LYS A 75 -30.08 20.39 42.08
C LYS A 75 -30.76 21.76 42.13
N LEU A 76 -32.03 21.86 41.77
CA LEU A 76 -32.87 22.93 42.33
C LEU A 76 -34.28 22.44 42.61
N LEU A 77 -34.56 22.38 43.90
CA LEU A 77 -35.86 22.19 44.50
C LEU A 77 -36.76 23.40 44.19
N LYS A 78 -38.03 23.14 43.84
CA LYS A 78 -39.22 23.50 44.64
C LYS A 78 -40.47 22.94 43.98
#